data_AF-A0AAD7SKF3-F1
#
_entry.id   AF-A0AAD7SKF3-F1
#
_cell.length_a   1.000
_cell.length_b   1.000
_cell.length_c   1.000
_cell.angle_alpha   90.00
_cell.angle_beta   90.00
_cell.angle_gamma   90.00
#
_symmetry.space_group_name_H-M   'P 1'
#
loop_
_entity.id
_entity.type
_entity.pdbx_description
1 polymer ?
#
loop_
_entity_poly.entity_id
_entity_poly.type
_entity_poly.pdbx_seq_one_letter_code
_entity_poly.pdbx_strand_id
1 'polypeptide(L)'
;MKKYKSTREKKPLTLDDLVAAESEIIKFSQRQQFNEELQALQKGKQVSRNSQLFRLDPILQDSILRVGGRLNKSAMPETAKRPAIISKHSRVATLILSDIHQRTGHAGRSYVLAQLRRKYWIPQANSAIRKLLNKCVVCRRITGKVGSRRWRTYLKIASCPIKPPFTNTGR
;
A
#
# COMPACT_ATOMS: atom_id res chain seq x y z
N MET A 1 6.33 10.16 -42.53
CA MET A 1 5.90 9.58 -41.24
C MET A 1 5.76 8.07 -41.39
N LYS A 2 6.71 7.26 -40.85
CA LYS A 2 6.70 5.80 -41.00
C LYS A 2 5.62 5.18 -40.10
N LYS A 3 4.62 4.53 -40.71
CA LYS A 3 3.56 3.79 -40.01
C LYS A 3 4.13 2.50 -39.44
N TYR A 4 4.38 2.44 -38.13
CA TYR A 4 4.66 1.19 -37.43
C TYR A 4 3.35 0.41 -37.22
N LYS A 5 2.89 -0.31 -38.25
CA LYS A 5 1.94 -1.40 -38.04
C LYS A 5 2.74 -2.67 -37.77
N SER A 6 3.17 -2.86 -36.52
CA SER A 6 3.64 -4.17 -36.06
C SER A 6 2.42 -5.06 -35.89
N THR A 7 2.10 -5.84 -36.93
CA THR A 7 1.16 -6.95 -36.81
C THR A 7 1.86 -8.04 -36.01
N ARG A 8 1.81 -7.97 -34.67
CA ARG A 8 2.22 -9.10 -33.84
C ARG A 8 1.29 -10.26 -34.15
N GLU A 9 1.85 -11.41 -34.52
CA GLU A 9 1.10 -12.65 -34.63
C GLU A 9 0.34 -12.89 -33.32
N LYS A 10 -0.97 -13.10 -33.40
CA LYS A 10 -1.83 -13.32 -32.22
C LYS A 10 -1.62 -14.74 -31.70
N LYS A 11 -0.53 -14.97 -30.97
CA LYS A 11 -0.35 -16.19 -30.19
C LYS A 11 -1.25 -16.13 -28.94
N PRO A 12 -1.83 -17.27 -28.52
CA PRO A 12 -2.59 -17.32 -27.27
C PRO A 12 -1.67 -16.98 -26.10
N LEU A 13 -2.18 -16.20 -25.16
CA LEU A 13 -1.41 -15.73 -24.01
C LEU A 13 -1.17 -16.92 -23.05
N THR A 14 0.09 -17.27 -22.81
CA THR A 14 0.43 -18.34 -21.86
C THR A 14 0.68 -17.79 -20.46
N LEU A 15 0.64 -18.68 -19.45
CA LEU A 15 0.99 -18.29 -18.07
C LEU A 15 2.45 -17.83 -17.97
N ASP A 16 3.35 -18.45 -18.74
CA ASP A 16 4.76 -18.09 -18.76
C ASP A 16 4.97 -16.68 -19.32
N ASP A 17 4.20 -16.28 -20.34
CA ASP A 17 4.22 -14.92 -20.87
C ASP A 17 3.80 -13.89 -19.81
N LEU A 18 2.81 -14.21 -18.98
CA LEU A 18 2.36 -13.33 -17.90
C LEU A 18 3.42 -13.18 -16.81
N VAL A 19 4.06 -14.29 -16.41
CA VAL A 19 5.12 -14.27 -15.40
C VAL A 19 6.35 -13.51 -15.92
N ALA A 20 6.74 -13.75 -17.17
CA ALA A 20 7.83 -13.04 -17.82
C ALA A 20 7.54 -11.54 -17.90
N ALA A 21 6.35 -11.15 -18.36
CA ALA A 21 5.94 -9.76 -18.45
C ALA A 21 5.92 -9.07 -17.07
N GLU A 22 5.39 -9.73 -16.04
CA GLU A 22 5.40 -9.20 -14.68
C GLU A 22 6.83 -8.96 -14.18
N SER A 23 7.72 -9.92 -14.43
CA SER A 23 9.14 -9.82 -14.06
C SER A 23 9.84 -8.64 -14.76
N GLU A 24 9.58 -8.43 -16.05
CA GLU A 24 10.18 -7.34 -16.84
C GLU A 24 9.67 -5.96 -16.40
N ILE A 25 8.38 -5.84 -16.08
CA ILE A 25 7.82 -4.59 -15.53
C ILE A 25 8.51 -4.22 -14.21
N ILE A 26 8.75 -5.20 -13.35
CA ILE A 26 9.45 -4.99 -12.07
C ILE A 26 10.89 -4.56 -12.33
N LYS A 27 11.63 -5.28 -13.18
CA LYS A 27 13.01 -4.93 -13.55
C LYS A 27 13.10 -3.51 -14.10
N PHE A 28 12.21 -3.15 -15.01
CA PHE A 28 12.14 -1.80 -15.57
C PHE A 28 11.94 -0.75 -14.49
N SER A 29 10.95 -0.95 -13.60
CA SER A 29 10.69 -0.02 -12.51
C SER A 29 11.86 0.09 -11.52
N GLN A 30 12.61 -0.99 -11.29
CA GLN A 30 13.79 -0.98 -10.42
C GLN A 30 14.96 -0.26 -11.07
N ARG A 31 15.22 -0.48 -12.36
CA ARG A 31 16.27 0.24 -13.10
C ARG A 31 16.05 1.76 -13.11
N GLN A 32 14.81 2.21 -13.14
CA GLN A 32 14.52 3.66 -13.11
C GLN A 32 14.83 4.32 -11.76
N GLN A 33 14.60 3.63 -10.63
CA GLN A 33 14.73 4.26 -9.32
C GLN A 33 16.00 3.85 -8.56
N PHE A 34 16.44 2.59 -8.72
CA PHE A 34 17.47 1.95 -7.93
C PHE A 34 18.69 1.55 -8.77
N ASN A 35 19.02 2.35 -9.79
CA ASN A 35 20.10 2.02 -10.72
C ASN A 35 21.45 1.92 -10.01
N GLU A 36 21.73 2.85 -9.09
CA GLU A 36 22.97 2.88 -8.32
C GLU A 36 23.11 1.62 -7.44
N GLU A 37 22.03 1.24 -6.76
CA GLU A 37 21.99 0.03 -5.94
C GLU A 37 22.15 -1.24 -6.76
N LEU A 38 21.53 -1.29 -7.94
CA LEU A 38 21.67 -2.41 -8.88
C LEU A 38 23.12 -2.55 -9.36
N GLN A 39 23.77 -1.44 -9.76
CA GLN A 39 25.16 -1.45 -10.19
C GLN A 39 26.12 -1.84 -9.06
N ALA A 40 25.86 -1.41 -7.83
CA ALA A 40 26.66 -1.80 -6.68
C ALA A 40 26.58 -3.31 -6.44
N LEU A 41 25.38 -3.88 -6.44
CA LEU A 41 25.16 -5.31 -6.22
C LEU A 41 25.68 -6.17 -7.37
N GLN A 42 25.59 -5.71 -8.61
CA GLN A 42 26.20 -6.39 -9.76
C GLN A 42 27.72 -6.47 -9.65
N LYS A 43 28.35 -5.45 -9.06
CA LYS A 43 29.80 -5.43 -8.78
C LYS A 43 30.19 -6.19 -7.51
N GLY A 44 29.26 -6.91 -6.89
CA GLY A 44 29.48 -7.63 -5.63
C GLY A 44 29.70 -6.71 -4.41
N LYS A 45 29.40 -5.41 -4.54
CA LYS A 45 29.51 -4.45 -3.43
C LYS A 45 28.19 -4.34 -2.70
N GLN A 46 28.27 -4.04 -1.40
CA GLN A 46 27.08 -3.70 -0.62
C GLN A 46 26.48 -2.37 -1.07
N VAL A 47 25.18 -2.23 -0.84
CA VAL A 47 24.44 -0.99 -1.12
C VAL A 47 24.93 0.14 -0.24
N SER A 48 24.91 1.38 -0.76
CA SER A 48 25.24 2.57 0.02
C SER A 48 24.42 2.67 1.30
N ARG A 49 25.08 3.00 2.42
CA ARG A 49 24.43 3.20 3.73
C ARG A 49 23.35 4.28 3.72
N ASN A 50 23.45 5.23 2.79
CA ASN A 50 22.48 6.32 2.62
C ASN A 50 21.23 5.89 1.85
N SER A 51 21.26 4.73 1.18
CA SER A 51 20.09 4.23 0.45
C SER A 51 18.99 3.79 1.42
N GLN A 52 17.74 4.03 1.01
CA GLN A 52 16.55 3.55 1.71
C GLN A 52 16.52 2.01 1.81
N LEU A 53 17.27 1.32 0.94
CA LEU A 53 17.30 -0.12 0.85
C LEU A 53 18.34 -0.77 1.76
N PHE A 54 19.32 -0.03 2.29
CA PHE A 54 20.40 -0.60 3.11
C PHE A 54 19.88 -1.44 4.29
N ARG A 55 18.83 -0.95 4.97
CA ARG A 55 18.22 -1.65 6.12
C ARG A 55 17.46 -2.93 5.74
N LEU A 56 17.15 -3.11 4.46
CA LEU A 56 16.41 -4.25 3.94
C LEU A 56 17.33 -5.38 3.47
N ASP A 57 18.65 -5.20 3.60
CA ASP A 57 19.67 -6.17 3.18
C ASP A 57 19.38 -6.75 1.78
N PRO A 58 19.37 -5.89 0.74
CA PRO A 58 18.78 -6.25 -0.53
C PRO A 58 19.69 -7.19 -1.31
N ILE A 59 19.09 -8.21 -1.90
CA ILE A 59 19.77 -9.28 -2.65
C ILE A 59 19.34 -9.17 -4.12
N LEU A 60 20.29 -9.35 -5.02
CA LEU A 60 20.01 -9.45 -6.45
C LEU A 60 19.76 -10.93 -6.80
N GLN A 61 18.57 -11.26 -7.26
CA GLN A 61 18.21 -12.61 -7.71
C GLN A 61 17.41 -12.51 -9.01
N ASP A 62 17.77 -13.28 -10.03
CA ASP A 62 17.12 -13.27 -11.35
C ASP A 62 17.04 -11.86 -11.96
N SER A 63 18.07 -11.03 -11.73
CA SER A 63 18.14 -9.61 -12.09
C SER A 63 17.08 -8.70 -11.45
N ILE A 64 16.40 -9.18 -10.41
CA ILE A 64 15.40 -8.45 -9.62
C ILE A 64 15.95 -8.20 -8.22
N LEU A 65 15.79 -6.97 -7.76
CA LEU A 65 16.12 -6.57 -6.41
C LEU A 65 15.07 -7.11 -5.42
N ARG A 66 15.48 -7.96 -4.50
CA ARG A 66 14.62 -8.58 -3.49
C ARG A 66 15.08 -8.22 -2.08
N VAL A 67 14.15 -8.23 -1.14
CA VAL A 67 14.49 -8.06 0.29
C VAL A 67 15.18 -9.33 0.79
N GLY A 68 16.30 -9.16 1.48
CA GLY A 68 17.01 -10.22 2.19
C GLY A 68 16.77 -10.19 3.70
N GLY A 69 17.56 -10.99 4.42
CA GLY A 69 17.60 -10.97 5.89
C GLY A 69 16.79 -12.07 6.59
N ARG A 70 16.12 -11.71 7.69
CA ARG A 70 15.70 -12.63 8.76
C ARG A 70 14.69 -13.71 8.34
N LEU A 71 13.91 -13.48 7.28
CA LEU A 71 12.89 -14.43 6.81
C LEU A 71 13.46 -15.58 5.97
N ASN A 72 14.77 -15.55 5.65
CA ASN A 72 15.43 -16.60 4.88
C ASN A 72 15.34 -18.00 5.54
N LYS A 73 15.20 -18.07 6.87
CA LYS A 73 15.11 -19.33 7.62
C LYS A 73 13.68 -19.83 7.87
N SER A 74 12.66 -19.17 7.33
CA SER A 74 11.25 -19.51 7.57
C SER A 74 10.73 -20.59 6.61
N ALA A 75 9.75 -21.40 7.03
CA ALA A 75 9.07 -22.40 6.18
C ALA A 75 7.99 -21.78 5.27
N MET A 76 8.29 -20.64 4.63
CA MET A 76 7.36 -19.93 3.74
C MET A 76 7.68 -20.18 2.25
N PRO A 77 6.74 -19.90 1.32
CA PRO A 77 7.01 -19.91 -0.11
C PRO A 77 8.14 -18.94 -0.48
N GLU A 78 8.97 -19.31 -1.46
CA GLU A 78 10.12 -18.54 -1.96
C GLU A 78 9.79 -17.06 -2.22
N THR A 79 8.62 -16.82 -2.83
CA THR A 79 8.11 -15.50 -3.21
C THR A 79 7.77 -14.62 -2.02
N ALA A 80 7.30 -15.22 -0.92
CA ALA A 80 6.98 -14.54 0.33
C ALA A 80 8.22 -14.38 1.23
N LYS A 81 9.18 -15.31 1.15
CA LYS A 81 10.48 -15.20 1.82
C LYS A 81 11.26 -13.99 1.33
N ARG A 82 11.29 -13.80 0.00
CA ARG A 82 12.12 -12.80 -0.68
C ARG A 82 11.26 -11.91 -1.59
N PRO A 83 10.42 -11.02 -1.03
CA PRO A 83 9.55 -10.17 -1.82
C PRO A 83 10.34 -9.20 -2.71
N ALA A 84 9.83 -8.92 -3.90
CA ALA A 84 10.47 -8.00 -4.84
C ALA A 84 10.31 -6.55 -4.37
N ILE A 85 11.41 -5.79 -4.38
CA ILE A 85 11.43 -4.40 -3.93
C ILE A 85 10.84 -3.51 -5.03
N ILE A 86 9.85 -2.69 -4.69
CA ILE A 86 9.24 -1.74 -5.64
C ILE A 86 9.30 -0.33 -5.04
N SER A 87 9.71 0.63 -5.86
CA SER A 87 9.70 2.05 -5.47
C SER A 87 8.28 2.52 -5.19
N LYS A 88 8.09 3.20 -4.05
CA LYS A 88 6.84 3.87 -3.69
C LYS A 88 6.37 4.88 -4.75
N HIS A 89 7.30 5.52 -5.44
CA HIS A 89 7.03 6.57 -6.43
C HIS A 89 6.67 6.02 -7.81
N SER A 90 6.90 4.72 -8.04
CA SER A 90 6.57 4.08 -9.31
C SER A 90 5.05 4.00 -9.52
N ARG A 91 4.62 4.17 -10.77
CA ARG A 91 3.23 3.92 -11.17
C ARG A 91 2.82 2.47 -10.87
N VAL A 92 3.76 1.54 -11.00
CA VAL A 92 3.56 0.10 -10.73
C VAL A 92 3.10 -0.13 -9.29
N ALA A 93 3.73 0.54 -8.31
CA ALA A 93 3.32 0.46 -6.90
C ALA A 93 1.87 0.90 -6.69
N THR A 94 1.44 1.98 -7.36
CA THR A 94 0.06 2.47 -7.26
C THR A 94 -0.93 1.48 -7.87
N LEU A 95 -0.59 0.89 -9.02
CA LEU A 95 -1.43 -0.11 -9.68
C LEU A 95 -1.58 -1.37 -8.84
N ILE A 96 -0.47 -1.91 -8.30
CA ILE A 96 -0.48 -3.09 -7.41
C ILE A 96 -1.34 -2.82 -6.17
N LEU A 97 -1.15 -1.66 -5.52
CA LEU A 97 -1.94 -1.30 -4.34
C LEU A 97 -3.43 -1.16 -4.66
N SER A 98 -3.77 -0.54 -5.78
CA SER A 98 -5.17 -0.38 -6.22
C SER A 98 -5.82 -1.73 -6.50
N ASP A 99 -5.11 -2.61 -7.18
CA ASP A 99 -5.56 -3.94 -7.53
C ASP A 99 -5.76 -4.83 -6.28
N ILE A 100 -4.79 -4.87 -5.37
CA ILE A 100 -4.95 -5.57 -4.07
C ILE A 100 -6.14 -4.98 -3.30
N HIS A 101 -6.27 -3.65 -3.27
CA HIS A 101 -7.34 -2.99 -2.56
C HIS A 101 -8.73 -3.35 -3.10
N GLN A 102 -8.88 -3.48 -4.42
CA GLN A 102 -10.11 -3.94 -5.06
C GLN A 102 -10.37 -5.43 -4.82
N ARG A 103 -9.37 -6.30 -5.03
CA ARG A 103 -9.50 -7.75 -4.81
C ARG A 103 -9.85 -8.12 -3.37
N THR A 104 -9.37 -7.34 -2.41
CA THR A 104 -9.65 -7.54 -0.99
C THR A 104 -10.97 -6.90 -0.53
N GLY A 105 -11.79 -6.40 -1.45
CA GLY A 105 -13.11 -5.84 -1.12
C GLY A 105 -13.04 -4.60 -0.24
N HIS A 106 -12.08 -3.70 -0.50
CA HIS A 106 -11.87 -2.48 0.29
C HIS A 106 -11.49 -2.72 1.76
N ALA A 107 -10.82 -3.84 2.05
CA ALA A 107 -10.31 -4.14 3.37
C ALA A 107 -9.38 -3.05 3.93
N GLY A 108 -9.26 -3.02 5.26
CA GLY A 108 -8.46 -2.04 5.98
C GLY A 108 -6.98 -2.08 5.64
N ARG A 109 -6.27 -1.01 6.00
CA ARG A 109 -4.84 -0.81 5.72
C ARG A 109 -3.97 -2.02 6.06
N SER A 110 -4.16 -2.60 7.25
CA SER A 110 -3.32 -3.70 7.74
C SER A 110 -3.46 -4.95 6.86
N TYR A 111 -4.67 -5.23 6.38
CA TYR A 111 -4.95 -6.37 5.52
C TYR A 111 -4.32 -6.20 4.13
N VAL A 112 -4.49 -5.02 3.52
CA VAL A 112 -3.85 -4.68 2.24
C VAL A 112 -2.32 -4.79 2.36
N LEU A 113 -1.74 -4.33 3.46
CA LEU A 113 -0.31 -4.42 3.71
C LEU A 113 0.17 -5.87 3.86
N ALA A 114 -0.60 -6.72 4.56
CA ALA A 114 -0.28 -8.14 4.69
C ALA A 114 -0.30 -8.83 3.32
N GLN A 115 -1.32 -8.58 2.51
CA GLN A 115 -1.44 -9.16 1.18
C GLN A 115 -0.34 -8.67 0.23
N LEU A 116 0.04 -7.39 0.31
CA LEU A 116 1.18 -6.83 -0.43
C LEU A 116 2.48 -7.58 -0.11
N ARG A 117 2.76 -7.79 1.18
CA ARG A 117 4.02 -8.40 1.66
C ARG A 117 4.21 -9.86 1.27
N ARG A 118 3.17 -10.54 0.76
CA ARG A 118 3.29 -11.90 0.25
C ARG A 118 4.12 -12.00 -1.04
N LYS A 119 4.24 -10.91 -1.79
CA LYS A 119 4.96 -10.89 -3.09
C LYS A 119 5.86 -9.66 -3.26
N TYR A 120 5.48 -8.53 -2.66
CA TYR A 120 6.11 -7.23 -2.92
C TYR A 120 6.49 -6.50 -1.64
N TRP A 121 7.58 -5.75 -1.72
CA TRP A 121 8.02 -4.86 -0.66
C TRP A 121 8.14 -3.42 -1.17
N ILE A 122 7.24 -2.57 -0.69
CA ILE A 122 7.25 -1.14 -1.01
C ILE A 122 7.76 -0.38 0.22
N PRO A 123 8.90 0.34 0.14
CA PRO A 123 9.36 1.21 1.21
C PRO A 123 8.26 2.22 1.59
N GLN A 124 7.99 2.35 2.90
CA GLN A 124 6.92 3.22 3.41
C GLN A 124 5.51 2.92 2.85
N ALA A 125 5.22 1.67 2.48
CA ALA A 125 3.93 1.23 1.92
C ALA A 125 2.70 1.75 2.69
N ASN A 126 2.77 1.81 4.01
CA ASN A 126 1.70 2.32 4.88
C ASN A 126 1.20 3.72 4.47
N SER A 127 2.13 4.61 4.10
CA SER A 127 1.78 5.97 3.67
C SER A 127 1.05 5.98 2.33
N ALA A 128 1.47 5.13 1.39
CA ALA A 128 0.84 4.98 0.09
C ALA A 128 -0.55 4.35 0.21
N ILE A 129 -0.71 3.31 1.03
CA ILE A 129 -2.00 2.66 1.31
C ILE A 129 -2.98 3.66 1.95
N ARG A 130 -2.53 4.46 2.94
CA ARG A 130 -3.38 5.49 3.54
C ARG A 130 -3.88 6.50 2.50
N LYS A 131 -2.99 6.95 1.61
CA LYS A 131 -3.34 7.86 0.50
C LYS A 131 -4.35 7.21 -0.46
N LEU A 132 -4.20 5.92 -0.75
CA LEU A 132 -5.14 5.16 -1.58
C LEU A 132 -6.52 5.08 -0.94
N LEU A 133 -6.60 4.67 0.34
CA LEU A 133 -7.86 4.55 1.08
C LEU A 133 -8.60 5.89 1.19
N ASN A 134 -7.88 6.98 1.44
CA ASN A 134 -8.46 8.32 1.50
C ASN A 134 -9.01 8.81 0.15
N LYS A 135 -8.47 8.32 -0.98
CA LYS A 135 -8.97 8.64 -2.31
C LYS A 135 -10.16 7.76 -2.70
N CYS A 136 -10.24 6.55 -2.19
CA CYS A 136 -11.32 5.63 -2.48
C CYS A 136 -12.67 6.17 -1.99
N VAL A 137 -13.66 6.23 -2.87
CA VAL A 137 -15.01 6.70 -2.52
C VAL A 137 -15.73 5.69 -1.62
N VAL A 138 -15.59 4.40 -1.91
CA VAL A 138 -16.21 3.32 -1.12
C VAL A 138 -15.67 3.34 0.31
N CYS A 139 -14.35 3.41 0.48
CA CYS A 139 -13.74 3.49 1.81
C CYS A 139 -14.20 4.72 2.56
N ARG A 140 -14.22 5.90 1.90
CA ARG A 140 -14.70 7.14 2.52
C ARG A 140 -16.15 7.08 2.96
N ARG A 141 -17.00 6.37 2.20
CA ARG A 141 -18.40 6.15 2.59
C ARG A 141 -18.49 5.23 3.80
N ILE A 142 -17.71 4.15 3.84
CA ILE A 142 -17.70 3.18 4.96
C ILE A 142 -17.12 3.80 6.24
N THR A 143 -16.03 4.57 6.13
CA THR A 143 -15.36 5.20 7.28
C THR A 143 -15.87 6.61 7.59
N GLY A 144 -16.87 7.08 6.83
CA GLY A 144 -17.48 8.38 7.02
C GLY A 144 -18.08 8.48 8.41
N LYS A 145 -17.76 9.56 9.13
CA LYS A 145 -18.42 9.82 10.41
C LYS A 145 -19.91 10.00 10.14
N VAL A 146 -20.75 9.28 10.87
CA VAL A 146 -22.18 9.57 10.92
C VAL A 146 -22.29 11.03 11.33
N GLY A 147 -22.97 11.85 10.54
CA GLY A 147 -23.23 13.23 10.90
C GLY A 147 -23.91 13.20 12.25
N SER A 148 -23.21 13.64 13.31
CA SER A 148 -23.86 13.77 14.60
C SER A 148 -24.97 14.78 14.36
N ARG A 149 -26.21 14.32 14.43
CA ARG A 149 -27.34 15.24 14.56
C ARG A 149 -26.98 16.01 15.83
N ARG A 150 -26.55 17.26 15.68
CA ARG A 150 -26.37 18.15 16.82
C ARG A 150 -27.76 18.17 17.41
N TRP A 151 -27.98 17.40 18.48
CA TRP A 151 -29.07 17.68 19.39
C TRP A 151 -28.89 19.17 19.64
N ARG A 152 -29.83 20.01 19.15
CA ARG A 152 -29.91 21.38 19.65
C ARG A 152 -29.86 21.16 21.15
N THR A 153 -28.79 21.59 21.79
CA THR A 153 -28.74 21.65 23.24
C THR A 153 -30.02 22.38 23.58
N TYR A 154 -31.01 21.66 24.11
CA TYR A 154 -32.20 22.30 24.63
C TYR A 154 -31.65 23.40 25.52
N LEU A 155 -32.01 24.63 25.18
CA LEU A 155 -31.68 25.82 25.96
C LEU A 155 -31.81 25.41 27.42
N LYS A 156 -30.80 25.75 28.24
CA LYS A 156 -30.85 25.59 29.70
C LYS A 156 -32.06 26.37 30.23
N ILE A 157 -33.25 25.82 30.11
CA ILE A 157 -34.51 26.34 30.59
C ILE A 157 -35.21 25.13 31.18
N ALA A 158 -34.78 24.78 32.39
CA ALA A 158 -35.54 24.12 33.45
C ALA A 158 -34.54 23.59 34.49
N SER A 159 -33.78 24.51 35.11
CA SER A 159 -33.30 24.29 36.47
C SER A 159 -34.09 25.22 37.39
N CYS A 160 -35.42 25.12 37.33
CA CYS A 160 -36.24 25.52 38.46
C CYS A 160 -36.18 24.33 39.43
N PRO A 161 -35.48 24.41 40.57
CA PRO A 161 -35.70 23.41 41.61
C PRO A 161 -37.18 23.48 41.98
N ILE A 162 -37.88 22.36 41.91
CA ILE A 162 -39.24 22.22 42.41
C ILE A 162 -39.16 22.57 43.90
N LYS A 163 -39.57 23.79 44.26
CA LYS A 163 -39.74 24.16 45.66
C LYS A 163 -40.99 23.44 46.15
N PRO A 164 -40.98 22.81 47.33
CA PRO A 164 -42.19 22.20 47.88
C PRO A 164 -43.29 23.27 48.00
N PRO A 165 -44.57 22.88 47.84
CA PRO A 165 -45.67 23.80 48.03
C PRO A 165 -45.55 24.49 49.41
N PHE A 166 -45.83 25.80 49.46
CA PHE A 166 -45.76 26.68 50.66
C PHE A 166 -44.37 27.19 51.10
N THR A 167 -43.33 27.11 50.27
CA THR A 167 -41.97 27.62 50.64
C THR A 167 -41.92 29.14 50.91
N ASN A 168 -42.85 29.93 50.35
CA ASN A 168 -43.00 31.35 50.67
C ASN A 168 -44.48 31.63 50.93
N THR A 169 -44.90 31.48 52.18
CA THR A 169 -46.08 32.20 52.69
C THR A 169 -45.58 33.54 53.17
N GLY A 170 -45.93 34.61 52.43
CA GLY A 170 -45.49 35.97 52.73
C GLY A 170 -45.79 36.37 54.17
N ARG A 171 -44.87 37.12 54.76
CA ARG A 171 -45.07 37.87 56.00
C ARG A 171 -44.83 39.34 55.71
#